data_AF-A0A948S8C1-F1
#
_entry.id   AF-A0A948S8C1-F1
#
_cell.length_a   1.000
_cell.length_b   1.000
_cell.length_c   1.000
_cell.angle_alpha   90.00
_cell.angle_beta   90.00
_cell.angle_gamma   90.00
#
_symmetry.space_group_name_H-M   'P 1'
#
loop_
_entity.id
_entity.type
_entity.pdbx_description
1 polymer ?
#
loop_
_entity_poly.entity_id
_entity_poly.type
_entity_poly.pdbx_seq_one_letter_code
_entity_poly.pdbx_strand_id
1 'polypeptide(L)'
;MKQLAIPSNDLAITNDDLTINNDKITVTEVGLQFHTRLNDDEWTSLGHRIGRVTKASMFMIGDWLIHREEELGGGLKFGRRRMSEEIKRRYEMATEITGLSTETLEKAASVCRNIANGLRRRNLYFEHHYTVAKLPPSEQDKWLALAEKHGMGKRRLARSIEAGRVLAPQELEPDPNDKPIETFCVWVNRISGLYRRFLDAGYIADAPPEKRAAMQRDLRPVLDIYEKLAPGSDGLTPAGENSSRAVQAITNLCLWWRQNGGRDWLRTLSKDQLRDLLKDFEGVVAIVKALQSEYQMRPDDQ
;
A
#
# COMPACT_ATOMS: atom_id res chain seq x y z
N MET A 1 -52.65 28.11 -26.56
CA MET A 1 -51.49 27.21 -26.71
C MET A 1 -50.84 27.06 -25.33
N LYS A 2 -50.99 25.88 -24.70
CA LYS A 2 -50.46 25.61 -23.36
C LYS A 2 -48.95 25.43 -23.45
N GLN A 3 -48.21 26.29 -22.75
CA GLN A 3 -46.78 26.17 -22.55
C GLN A 3 -46.53 25.01 -21.57
N LEU A 4 -45.91 23.94 -22.05
CA LEU A 4 -45.54 22.80 -21.22
C LEU A 4 -44.47 23.25 -20.22
N ALA A 5 -44.85 23.31 -18.95
CA ALA A 5 -43.93 23.45 -17.83
C ALA A 5 -43.11 22.15 -17.71
N ILE A 6 -41.81 22.25 -17.96
CA ILE A 6 -40.84 21.22 -17.60
C ILE A 6 -40.65 21.36 -16.08
N PRO A 7 -40.89 20.34 -15.25
CA PRO A 7 -40.65 20.46 -13.83
C PRO A 7 -39.14 20.54 -13.59
N SER A 8 -38.68 21.68 -13.08
CA SER A 8 -37.36 21.84 -12.48
C SER A 8 -37.26 20.84 -11.32
N ASN A 9 -36.57 19.73 -11.56
CA ASN A 9 -36.12 18.86 -10.50
C ASN A 9 -34.90 19.54 -9.87
N ASP A 10 -35.15 20.48 -8.95
CA ASP A 10 -34.15 21.12 -8.13
C ASP A 10 -33.44 20.04 -7.30
N LEU A 11 -32.35 19.50 -7.85
CA LEU A 11 -31.32 18.82 -7.08
C LEU A 11 -30.54 19.89 -6.32
N ALA A 12 -31.14 20.44 -5.27
CA ALA A 12 -30.41 21.13 -4.23
C ALA A 12 -29.54 20.11 -3.50
N ILE A 13 -28.34 19.85 -4.02
CA ILE A 13 -27.28 19.19 -3.27
C ILE A 13 -26.81 20.24 -2.26
N THR A 14 -27.32 20.17 -1.03
CA THR A 14 -26.81 20.99 0.07
C THR A 14 -25.35 20.61 0.30
N ASN A 15 -24.47 21.60 0.23
CA ASN A 15 -23.01 21.47 0.08
C ASN A 15 -22.24 20.86 1.26
N ASP A 16 -22.89 20.37 2.33
CA ASP A 16 -22.18 20.07 3.57
C ASP A 16 -22.36 18.64 4.11
N ASP A 17 -22.98 17.73 3.38
CA ASP A 17 -23.13 16.38 3.91
C ASP A 17 -23.27 15.32 2.80
N LEU A 18 -22.37 14.34 2.77
CA LEU A 18 -22.58 13.04 2.09
C LEU A 18 -23.65 12.19 2.82
N THR A 19 -24.66 12.85 3.39
CA THR A 19 -25.67 12.23 4.21
C THR A 19 -26.84 11.75 3.37
N ILE A 20 -26.73 10.52 2.87
CA ILE A 20 -27.88 9.76 2.38
C ILE A 20 -28.57 9.17 3.61
N ASN A 21 -29.68 9.78 4.02
CA ASN A 21 -30.48 9.31 5.13
C ASN A 21 -31.67 8.47 4.63
N ASN A 22 -31.89 7.33 5.26
CA ASN A 22 -33.13 6.56 5.19
C ASN A 22 -33.44 6.06 6.62
N ASP A 23 -34.67 5.67 6.89
CA ASP A 23 -35.21 5.20 8.17
C ASP A 23 -34.35 4.15 8.90
N LYS A 24 -33.46 3.45 8.16
CA LYS A 24 -32.55 2.45 8.70
C LYS A 24 -31.09 2.88 8.81
N ILE A 25 -30.61 3.79 7.96
CA ILE A 25 -29.18 4.09 7.82
C ILE A 25 -28.92 5.58 7.56
N THR A 26 -27.82 6.08 8.12
CA THR A 26 -27.25 7.39 7.82
C THR A 26 -25.85 7.17 7.28
N VAL A 27 -25.62 7.59 6.04
CA VAL A 27 -24.27 7.72 5.49
C VAL A 27 -23.66 8.99 6.07
N THR A 28 -22.39 8.94 6.47
CA THR A 28 -21.61 10.08 6.95
C THR A 28 -20.27 10.10 6.22
N GLU A 29 -19.49 11.17 6.34
CA GLU A 29 -18.14 11.24 5.75
C GLU A 29 -17.21 10.11 6.22
N VAL A 30 -17.39 9.61 7.45
CA VAL A 30 -16.51 8.61 8.08
C VAL A 30 -17.10 7.19 8.08
N GLY A 31 -18.32 6.99 7.57
CA GLY A 31 -18.92 5.66 7.50
C GLY A 31 -20.45 5.61 7.57
N LEU A 32 -20.98 4.46 7.98
CA LEU A 32 -22.42 4.16 8.07
C LEU A 32 -22.86 4.03 9.52
N GLN A 33 -23.95 4.71 9.88
CA GLN A 33 -24.65 4.52 11.15
C GLN A 33 -25.96 3.77 10.91
N PHE A 34 -26.19 2.71 11.69
CA PHE A 34 -27.39 1.87 11.59
C PHE A 34 -28.35 2.19 12.74
N HIS A 35 -29.58 2.56 12.41
CA HIS A 35 -30.63 2.90 13.38
C HIS A 35 -31.52 1.69 13.66
N THR A 36 -31.56 0.74 12.72
CA THR A 36 -32.30 -0.51 12.84
C THR A 36 -31.51 -1.66 12.24
N ARG A 37 -31.87 -2.90 12.61
CA ARG A 37 -31.25 -4.11 12.06
C ARG A 37 -31.69 -4.31 10.61
N LEU A 38 -30.71 -4.54 9.73
CA LEU A 38 -30.96 -5.00 8.37
C LEU A 38 -31.21 -6.51 8.34
N ASN A 39 -32.12 -6.94 7.49
CA ASN A 39 -32.19 -8.36 7.11
C ASN A 39 -31.11 -8.70 6.06
N ASP A 40 -30.95 -9.99 5.73
CA ASP A 40 -29.87 -10.47 4.85
C ASP A 40 -29.92 -9.86 3.44
N ASP A 41 -31.12 -9.68 2.87
CA ASP A 41 -31.31 -9.09 1.54
C ASP A 41 -30.96 -7.59 1.54
N GLU A 42 -31.37 -6.86 2.59
CA GLU A 42 -31.07 -5.45 2.77
C GLU A 42 -29.56 -5.23 2.98
N TRP A 43 -28.93 -6.07 3.81
CA TRP A 43 -27.49 -6.02 4.06
C TRP A 43 -26.71 -6.30 2.77
N THR A 44 -27.10 -7.33 2.03
CA THR A 44 -26.48 -7.70 0.75
C THR A 44 -26.65 -6.61 -0.30
N SER A 45 -27.86 -6.05 -0.43
CA SER A 45 -28.13 -4.95 -1.36
C SER A 45 -27.32 -3.70 -1.00
N LEU A 46 -27.17 -3.39 0.29
CA LEU A 46 -26.36 -2.26 0.74
C LEU A 46 -24.89 -2.47 0.39
N GLY A 47 -24.34 -3.66 0.66
CA GLY A 47 -22.97 -4.04 0.27
C GLY A 47 -22.73 -3.88 -1.24
N HIS A 48 -23.67 -4.31 -2.08
CA HIS A 48 -23.57 -4.12 -3.54
C HIS A 48 -23.59 -2.65 -3.95
N ARG A 49 -24.37 -1.78 -3.29
CA ARG A 49 -24.40 -0.34 -3.57
C ARG A 49 -23.06 0.31 -3.21
N ILE A 50 -22.55 0.06 -2.01
CA ILE A 50 -21.24 0.56 -1.56
C ILE A 50 -20.16 0.12 -2.53
N GLY A 51 -20.08 -1.18 -2.83
CA GLY A 51 -19.09 -1.71 -3.76
C GLY A 51 -19.14 -1.09 -5.16
N ARG A 52 -20.33 -0.76 -5.68
CA ARG A 52 -20.48 -0.06 -6.96
C ARG A 52 -19.92 1.37 -6.90
N VAL A 53 -20.23 2.12 -5.85
CA VAL A 53 -19.72 3.50 -5.69
C VAL A 53 -18.20 3.47 -5.52
N THR A 54 -17.67 2.60 -4.66
CA THR A 54 -16.22 2.46 -4.45
C THR A 54 -15.48 2.10 -5.74
N LYS A 55 -16.03 1.21 -6.58
CA LYS A 55 -15.42 0.86 -7.87
C LYS A 55 -15.48 2.01 -8.89
N ALA A 56 -16.50 2.86 -8.79
CA ALA A 56 -16.72 3.95 -9.74
C ALA A 56 -16.01 5.25 -9.35
N SER A 57 -15.68 5.46 -8.06
CA SER A 57 -15.17 6.73 -7.54
C SER A 57 -13.95 7.26 -8.30
N MET A 58 -12.95 6.41 -8.56
CA MET A 58 -11.76 6.80 -9.32
C MET A 58 -12.05 7.15 -10.79
N PHE A 59 -13.08 6.54 -11.39
CA PHE A 59 -13.53 6.94 -12.72
C PHE A 59 -14.25 8.28 -12.69
N MET A 60 -15.09 8.53 -11.68
CA MET A 60 -15.78 9.81 -11.50
C MET A 60 -14.77 10.96 -11.34
N ILE A 61 -13.74 10.75 -10.51
CA ILE A 61 -12.65 11.72 -10.32
C ILE A 61 -11.92 11.97 -11.65
N GLY A 62 -11.59 10.92 -12.39
CA GLY A 62 -10.90 11.06 -13.67
C GLY A 62 -11.73 11.76 -14.74
N ASP A 63 -13.01 11.42 -14.87
CA ASP A 63 -13.93 12.06 -15.82
C ASP A 63 -14.17 13.54 -15.45
N TRP A 64 -14.28 13.86 -14.16
CA TRP A 64 -14.38 15.23 -13.66
C TRP A 64 -13.15 16.09 -14.01
N LEU A 65 -11.94 15.54 -13.85
CA LEU A 65 -10.70 16.22 -14.24
C LEU A 65 -10.60 16.41 -15.76
N ILE A 66 -10.90 15.38 -16.53
CA ILE A 66 -10.82 15.44 -18.01
C ILE A 66 -11.78 16.47 -18.56
N HIS A 67 -13.00 16.56 -18.03
CA HIS A 67 -13.97 17.57 -18.44
C HIS A 67 -13.38 18.99 -18.36
N ARG A 68 -12.64 19.29 -17.29
CA ARG A 68 -11.93 20.58 -17.13
C ARG A 68 -10.70 20.71 -18.04
N GLU A 69 -9.94 19.64 -18.26
CA GLU A 69 -8.81 19.65 -19.19
C GLU A 69 -9.26 19.94 -20.63
N GLU A 70 -10.37 19.35 -21.06
CA GLU A 70 -10.95 19.53 -22.39
C GLU A 70 -11.41 20.97 -22.63
N GLU A 71 -12.09 21.59 -21.65
CA GLU A 71 -12.47 23.01 -21.68
C GLU A 71 -11.26 23.94 -21.87
N LEU A 72 -10.10 23.57 -21.31
CA LEU A 72 -8.85 24.33 -21.39
C LEU A 72 -8.02 23.99 -22.64
N GLY A 73 -8.56 23.22 -23.60
CA GLY A 73 -7.86 22.84 -24.84
C GLY A 73 -6.84 21.71 -24.67
N GLY A 74 -6.84 21.02 -23.52
CA GLY A 74 -5.99 19.86 -23.20
C GLY A 74 -6.41 18.55 -23.88
N GLY A 75 -7.60 18.51 -24.49
CA GLY A 75 -8.21 17.31 -25.09
C GLY A 75 -7.58 16.80 -26.40
N LEU A 76 -6.58 17.47 -26.98
CA LEU A 76 -5.97 17.00 -28.23
C LEU A 76 -4.84 15.99 -27.97
N LYS A 77 -5.15 14.71 -28.27
CA LYS A 77 -4.19 13.67 -28.65
C LYS A 77 -3.08 14.27 -29.52
N PHE A 78 -1.86 14.43 -29.01
CA PHE A 78 -0.58 14.32 -29.73
C PHE A 78 0.57 14.61 -28.74
N GLY A 79 1.68 13.93 -28.93
CA GLY A 79 2.76 13.74 -27.96
C GLY A 79 3.32 15.00 -27.29
N ARG A 80 3.74 14.81 -26.04
CA ARG A 80 4.57 15.72 -25.24
C ARG A 80 4.11 17.18 -25.24
N ARG A 81 2.87 17.46 -24.85
CA ARG A 81 2.52 18.81 -24.36
C ARG A 81 2.99 18.96 -22.92
N ARG A 82 3.83 19.97 -22.70
CA ARG A 82 4.12 20.52 -21.37
C ARG A 82 2.78 20.91 -20.74
N MET A 83 2.47 20.36 -19.57
CA MET A 83 1.29 20.73 -18.77
C MET A 83 1.22 22.26 -18.70
N SER A 84 0.13 22.87 -19.16
CA SER A 84 -0.02 24.32 -19.04
C SER A 84 -0.07 24.68 -17.54
N GLU A 85 0.40 25.87 -17.20
CA GLU A 85 0.41 26.30 -15.80
C GLU A 85 -1.00 26.33 -15.21
N GLU A 86 -2.01 26.65 -16.04
CA GLU A 86 -3.41 26.60 -15.64
C GLU A 86 -3.87 25.15 -15.35
N ILE A 87 -3.48 24.15 -16.14
CA ILE A 87 -3.83 22.75 -15.82
C ILE A 87 -3.17 22.32 -14.50
N LYS A 88 -1.90 22.68 -14.26
CA LYS A 88 -1.26 22.37 -12.96
C LYS A 88 -2.02 22.99 -11.79
N ARG A 89 -2.41 24.27 -11.90
CA ARG A 89 -3.22 24.96 -10.90
C ARG A 89 -4.56 24.26 -10.65
N ARG A 90 -5.17 23.64 -11.67
CA ARG A 90 -6.37 22.81 -11.49
C ARG A 90 -6.11 21.53 -10.72
N TYR A 91 -4.97 20.89 -10.92
CA TYR A 91 -4.59 19.69 -10.14
C TYR A 91 -4.26 20.03 -8.69
N GLU A 92 -3.64 21.19 -8.44
CA GLU A 92 -3.43 21.72 -7.08
C GLU A 92 -4.78 21.98 -6.40
N MET A 93 -5.69 22.73 -7.06
CA MET A 93 -7.04 22.97 -6.55
C MET A 93 -7.83 21.66 -6.36
N ALA A 94 -7.67 20.67 -7.25
CA ALA A 94 -8.31 19.37 -7.10
C ALA A 94 -7.74 18.58 -5.91
N THR A 95 -6.47 18.73 -5.59
CA THR A 95 -5.85 18.16 -4.38
C THR A 95 -6.47 18.78 -3.13
N GLU A 96 -6.68 20.10 -3.12
CA GLU A 96 -7.35 20.81 -2.02
C GLU A 96 -8.81 20.39 -1.86
N ILE A 97 -9.56 20.25 -2.96
CA ILE A 97 -10.98 19.87 -2.95
C ILE A 97 -11.19 18.41 -2.51
N THR A 98 -10.35 17.48 -2.98
CA THR A 98 -10.58 16.04 -2.82
C THR A 98 -9.78 15.40 -1.70
N GLY A 99 -8.72 16.06 -1.23
CA GLY A 99 -7.73 15.48 -0.31
C GLY A 99 -6.85 14.38 -0.94
N LEU A 100 -6.97 14.13 -2.25
CA LEU A 100 -6.17 13.12 -2.95
C LEU A 100 -4.86 13.72 -3.46
N SER A 101 -3.78 12.93 -3.44
CA SER A 101 -2.49 13.37 -3.98
C SER A 101 -2.57 13.63 -5.48
N THR A 102 -1.73 14.55 -5.97
CA THR A 102 -1.56 14.83 -7.41
C THR A 102 -1.33 13.55 -8.22
N GLU A 103 -0.50 12.62 -7.73
CA GLU A 103 -0.24 11.33 -8.39
C GLU A 103 -1.53 10.50 -8.56
N THR A 104 -2.39 10.49 -7.54
CA THR A 104 -3.67 9.76 -7.58
C THR A 104 -4.63 10.38 -8.60
N LEU A 105 -4.68 11.71 -8.64
CA LEU A 105 -5.48 12.47 -9.61
C LEU A 105 -5.00 12.26 -11.05
N GLU A 106 -3.68 12.33 -11.28
CA GLU A 106 -3.08 12.08 -12.60
C GLU A 106 -3.33 10.65 -13.06
N LYS A 107 -3.24 9.68 -12.15
CA LYS A 107 -3.60 8.28 -12.42
C LYS A 107 -5.06 8.16 -12.83
N ALA A 108 -5.98 8.80 -12.11
CA ALA A 108 -7.41 8.82 -12.41
C ALA A 108 -7.68 9.36 -13.82
N ALA A 109 -7.18 10.56 -14.11
CA ALA A 109 -7.34 11.23 -15.39
C ALA A 109 -6.69 10.45 -16.53
N SER A 110 -5.48 9.91 -16.33
CA SER A 110 -4.78 9.12 -17.35
C SER A 110 -5.57 7.90 -17.79
N VAL A 111 -6.20 7.17 -16.85
CA VAL A 111 -7.05 6.02 -17.22
C VAL A 111 -8.27 6.48 -18.00
N CYS A 112 -8.97 7.49 -17.50
CA CYS A 112 -10.22 7.93 -18.11
C CYS A 112 -9.99 8.54 -19.51
N ARG A 113 -8.82 9.14 -19.74
CA ARG A 113 -8.40 9.72 -21.02
C ARG A 113 -8.06 8.65 -22.06
N ASN A 114 -7.43 7.57 -21.60
CA ASN A 114 -6.97 6.49 -22.49
C ASN A 114 -8.00 5.39 -22.71
N ILE A 115 -8.99 5.25 -21.81
CA ILE A 115 -10.01 4.20 -21.86
C ILE A 115 -11.38 4.85 -21.93
N ALA A 116 -11.98 4.76 -23.12
CA ALA A 116 -13.33 5.24 -23.38
C ALA A 116 -14.35 4.64 -22.40
N ASN A 117 -15.35 5.42 -22.02
CA ASN A 117 -16.37 5.02 -21.04
C ASN A 117 -17.02 3.65 -21.37
N GLY A 118 -17.34 3.40 -22.65
CA GLY A 118 -17.94 2.15 -23.11
C GLY A 118 -17.04 0.90 -23.00
N LEU A 119 -15.72 1.06 -22.82
CA LEU A 119 -14.79 -0.05 -22.59
C LEU A 119 -14.61 -0.40 -21.11
N ARG A 120 -15.10 0.46 -20.20
CA ARG A 120 -14.95 0.28 -18.76
C ARG A 120 -15.92 -0.79 -18.26
N ARG A 121 -15.41 -1.82 -17.57
CA ARG A 121 -16.20 -2.97 -17.17
C ARG A 121 -16.54 -2.94 -15.69
N ARG A 122 -17.84 -2.89 -15.36
CA ARG A 122 -18.36 -2.76 -13.97
C ARG A 122 -17.90 -3.86 -13.01
N ASN A 123 -17.57 -5.04 -13.53
CA ASN A 123 -17.13 -6.17 -12.71
C ASN A 123 -15.63 -6.09 -12.36
N LEU A 124 -14.86 -5.25 -13.06
CA LEU A 124 -13.44 -5.05 -12.84
C LEU A 124 -13.18 -3.79 -12.00
N TYR A 125 -12.13 -3.85 -11.18
CA TYR A 125 -11.65 -2.68 -10.42
C TYR A 125 -10.87 -1.71 -11.32
N PHE A 126 -10.74 -0.46 -10.87
CA PHE A 126 -10.01 0.60 -11.55
C PHE A 126 -8.58 0.20 -11.94
N GLU A 127 -7.91 -0.61 -11.10
CA GLU A 127 -6.54 -1.08 -11.32
C GLU A 127 -6.39 -1.93 -12.58
N HIS A 128 -7.42 -2.68 -12.98
CA HIS A 128 -7.37 -3.48 -14.22
C HIS A 128 -7.30 -2.55 -15.43
N HIS A 129 -8.09 -1.48 -15.39
CA HIS A 129 -8.14 -0.44 -16.40
C HIS A 129 -6.81 0.31 -16.43
N TYR A 130 -6.25 0.65 -15.27
CA TYR A 130 -4.91 1.24 -15.18
C TYR A 130 -3.83 0.36 -15.82
N THR A 131 -3.86 -0.96 -15.59
CA THR A 131 -2.89 -1.89 -16.18
C THR A 131 -2.94 -1.90 -17.71
N VAL A 132 -4.11 -1.77 -18.33
CA VAL A 132 -4.26 -1.78 -19.79
C VAL A 132 -4.21 -0.40 -20.44
N ALA A 133 -4.27 0.70 -19.66
CA ALA A 133 -4.45 2.05 -20.19
C ALA A 133 -3.39 2.49 -21.22
N LYS A 134 -2.18 1.93 -21.15
CA LYS A 134 -1.10 2.24 -22.11
C LYS A 134 -1.13 1.38 -23.38
N LEU A 135 -2.00 0.37 -23.46
CA LEU A 135 -2.14 -0.51 -24.62
C LEU A 135 -2.98 0.16 -25.71
N PRO A 136 -2.85 -0.26 -26.98
CA PRO A 136 -3.77 0.14 -28.05
C PRO A 136 -5.23 -0.21 -27.72
N PRO A 137 -6.24 0.55 -28.20
CA PRO A 137 -7.64 0.34 -27.86
C PRO A 137 -8.18 -1.08 -28.11
N SER A 138 -7.71 -1.75 -29.18
CA SER A 138 -8.09 -3.13 -29.48
C SER A 138 -7.59 -4.13 -28.44
N GLU A 139 -6.36 -3.96 -27.95
CA GLU A 139 -5.79 -4.79 -26.90
C GLU A 139 -6.41 -4.46 -25.53
N GLN A 140 -6.76 -3.20 -25.27
CA GLN A 140 -7.49 -2.82 -24.05
C GLN A 140 -8.79 -3.62 -23.90
N ASP A 141 -9.66 -3.60 -24.92
CA ASP A 141 -10.95 -4.31 -24.86
C ASP A 141 -10.75 -5.82 -24.71
N LYS A 142 -9.86 -6.41 -25.52
CA LYS A 142 -9.51 -7.83 -25.46
C LYS A 142 -9.06 -8.25 -24.06
N TRP A 143 -8.11 -7.54 -23.46
CA TRP A 143 -7.57 -7.89 -22.15
C TRP A 143 -8.56 -7.66 -21.01
N LEU A 144 -9.39 -6.61 -21.08
CA LEU A 144 -10.47 -6.40 -20.12
C LEU A 144 -11.55 -7.49 -20.23
N ALA A 145 -11.93 -7.89 -21.44
CA ALA A 145 -12.87 -8.99 -21.65
C ALA A 145 -12.33 -10.32 -21.11
N LEU A 146 -11.05 -10.62 -21.35
CA LEU A 146 -10.40 -11.80 -20.79
C LEU A 146 -10.32 -11.72 -19.26
N ALA A 147 -10.02 -10.56 -18.70
CA ALA A 147 -9.92 -10.37 -17.25
C ALA A 147 -11.26 -10.62 -16.56
N GLU A 148 -12.34 -10.09 -17.13
CA GLU A 148 -13.70 -10.31 -16.65
C GLU A 148 -14.10 -11.78 -16.78
N LYS A 149 -13.88 -12.40 -17.94
CA LYS A 149 -14.23 -13.81 -18.21
C LYS A 149 -13.52 -14.79 -17.28
N HIS A 150 -12.25 -14.56 -16.98
CA HIS A 150 -11.42 -15.48 -16.20
C HIS A 150 -11.25 -15.07 -14.73
N GLY A 151 -11.98 -14.04 -14.27
CA GLY A 151 -11.86 -13.51 -12.91
C GLY A 151 -10.42 -13.12 -12.56
N MET A 152 -9.68 -12.54 -13.50
CA MET A 152 -8.26 -12.23 -13.30
C MET A 152 -8.12 -11.05 -12.34
N GLY A 153 -7.34 -11.23 -11.27
CA GLY A 153 -6.83 -10.10 -10.49
C GLY A 153 -5.75 -9.32 -11.25
N LYS A 154 -5.45 -8.10 -10.80
CA LYS A 154 -4.45 -7.18 -11.39
C LYS A 154 -3.12 -7.87 -11.74
N ARG A 155 -2.54 -8.65 -10.80
CA ARG A 155 -1.24 -9.33 -11.00
C ARG A 155 -1.30 -10.32 -12.16
N ARG A 156 -2.36 -11.14 -12.20
CA ARG A 156 -2.60 -12.12 -13.27
C ARG A 156 -2.76 -11.44 -14.61
N LEU A 157 -3.53 -10.37 -14.66
CA LEU A 157 -3.75 -9.57 -15.87
C LEU A 157 -2.42 -9.00 -16.41
N ALA A 158 -1.63 -8.35 -15.55
CA ALA A 158 -0.36 -7.74 -15.95
C ALA A 158 0.62 -8.79 -16.52
N ARG A 159 0.78 -9.93 -15.85
CA ARG A 159 1.65 -11.02 -16.31
C ARG A 159 1.13 -11.69 -17.58
N SER A 160 -0.18 -11.78 -17.76
CA SER A 160 -0.79 -12.31 -18.97
C SER A 160 -0.57 -11.40 -20.18
N ILE A 161 -0.64 -10.08 -19.97
CA ILE A 161 -0.31 -9.08 -21.00
C ILE A 161 1.16 -9.21 -21.41
N GLU A 162 2.07 -9.29 -20.44
CA GLU A 162 3.50 -9.47 -20.68
C GLU A 162 3.80 -10.77 -21.45
N ALA A 163 3.13 -11.87 -21.09
CA ALA A 163 3.28 -13.16 -21.76
C ALA A 163 2.54 -13.24 -23.12
N GLY A 164 1.71 -12.25 -23.47
CA GLY A 164 0.89 -12.26 -24.68
C GLY A 164 -0.24 -13.32 -24.69
N ARG A 165 -0.46 -14.04 -23.59
CA ARG A 165 -1.48 -15.09 -23.43
C ARG A 165 -2.06 -15.08 -22.02
N VAL A 166 -3.28 -15.61 -21.86
CA VAL A 166 -3.88 -15.79 -20.53
C VAL A 166 -3.06 -16.82 -19.75
N LEU A 167 -2.43 -16.40 -18.65
CA LEU A 167 -1.73 -17.31 -17.74
C LEU A 167 -2.75 -17.99 -16.82
N ALA A 168 -2.52 -19.27 -16.49
CA ALA A 168 -3.27 -19.96 -15.45
C ALA A 168 -2.87 -19.44 -14.05
N PRO A 169 -3.76 -19.50 -13.04
CA PRO A 169 -3.41 -19.10 -11.68
C PRO A 169 -2.14 -19.80 -11.14
N GLN A 170 -1.95 -21.07 -11.50
CA GLN A 170 -0.81 -21.89 -11.11
C GLN A 170 0.50 -21.42 -11.72
N GLU A 171 0.47 -20.74 -12.87
CA GLU A 171 1.66 -20.15 -13.51
C GLU A 171 2.07 -18.81 -12.87
N LEU A 172 1.26 -18.29 -11.93
CA LEU A 172 1.54 -17.07 -11.16
C LEU A 172 2.02 -17.37 -9.75
N GLU A 173 1.90 -18.62 -9.32
CA GLU A 173 2.59 -19.11 -8.12
C GLU A 173 4.06 -18.76 -8.32
N PRO A 174 4.67 -17.96 -7.42
CA PRO A 174 6.10 -17.79 -7.45
C PRO A 174 6.74 -19.18 -7.41
N ASP A 175 7.86 -19.36 -8.11
CA ASP A 175 8.72 -20.53 -7.86
C ASP A 175 8.86 -20.65 -6.32
N PRO A 176 8.69 -21.84 -5.72
CA PRO A 176 8.90 -22.02 -4.29
C PRO A 176 10.25 -21.44 -3.80
N ASN A 177 11.24 -21.30 -4.69
CA ASN A 177 12.55 -20.70 -4.48
C ASN A 177 12.61 -19.18 -4.75
N ASP A 178 11.59 -18.60 -5.39
CA ASP A 178 11.44 -17.17 -5.70
C ASP A 178 10.27 -16.57 -4.90
N LYS A 179 10.12 -17.05 -3.65
CA LYS A 179 9.36 -16.28 -2.65
C LYS A 179 10.09 -14.95 -2.50
N PRO A 180 9.39 -13.80 -2.55
CA PRO A 180 9.96 -12.58 -2.02
C PRO A 180 10.34 -12.92 -0.59
N ILE A 181 11.63 -13.01 -0.30
CA ILE A 181 12.10 -12.99 1.09
C ILE A 181 11.45 -11.72 1.62
N GLU A 182 10.51 -11.84 2.56
CA GLU A 182 9.97 -10.68 3.26
C GLU A 182 11.19 -9.94 3.78
N THR A 183 11.57 -8.87 3.09
CA THR A 183 12.95 -8.42 3.11
C THR A 183 13.14 -7.79 4.48
N PHE A 184 14.09 -8.32 5.25
CA PHE A 184 14.39 -7.86 6.59
C PHE A 184 14.63 -6.35 6.64
N CYS A 185 15.05 -5.78 5.50
CA CYS A 185 15.21 -4.36 5.23
C CYS A 185 14.09 -3.48 5.81
N VAL A 186 12.80 -3.86 5.77
CA VAL A 186 11.71 -2.99 6.26
C VAL A 186 11.78 -2.83 7.78
N TRP A 187 12.07 -3.91 8.49
CA TRP A 187 12.16 -3.91 9.96
C TRP A 187 13.49 -3.34 10.42
N VAL A 188 14.59 -3.67 9.73
CA VAL A 188 15.91 -3.12 10.01
C VAL A 188 15.96 -1.61 9.77
N ASN A 189 15.41 -1.11 8.67
CA ASN A 189 15.37 0.32 8.39
C ASN A 189 14.60 1.10 9.47
N ARG A 190 13.54 0.50 10.04
CA ARG A 190 12.79 1.09 11.15
C ARG A 190 13.61 1.13 12.44
N ILE A 191 14.34 0.06 12.77
CA ILE A 191 15.23 0.00 13.95
C ILE A 191 16.37 1.02 13.79
N SER A 192 17.02 1.04 12.63
CA SER A 192 18.11 1.96 12.32
C SER A 192 17.67 3.42 12.33
N GLY A 193 16.49 3.72 11.76
CA GLY A 193 15.91 5.06 11.80
C GLY A 193 15.53 5.51 13.21
N LEU A 194 15.07 4.59 14.07
CA LEU A 194 14.80 4.90 15.47
C LEU A 194 16.09 5.22 16.25
N TYR A 195 17.12 4.41 16.11
CA TYR A 195 18.39 4.66 16.79
C TYR A 195 19.02 5.99 16.38
N ARG A 196 18.99 6.33 15.09
CA ARG A 196 19.47 7.63 14.60
C ARG A 196 18.77 8.80 15.28
N ARG A 197 17.44 8.73 15.46
CA ARG A 197 16.69 9.74 16.21
C ARG A 197 17.11 9.84 17.68
N PHE A 198 17.50 8.74 18.32
CA PHE A 198 18.01 8.76 19.69
C PHE A 198 19.42 9.34 19.78
N LEU A 199 20.27 9.13 18.78
CA LEU A 199 21.56 9.81 18.69
C LEU A 199 21.39 11.31 18.48
N ASP A 200 20.55 11.71 17.52
CA ASP A 200 20.31 13.12 17.18
C ASP A 200 19.71 13.89 18.36
N ALA A 201 18.92 13.21 19.20
CA ALA A 201 18.31 13.78 20.40
C ALA A 201 19.20 13.71 21.66
N GLY A 202 20.43 13.21 21.57
CA GLY A 202 21.33 13.01 22.73
C GLY A 202 20.88 11.92 23.72
N TYR A 203 19.76 11.25 23.43
CA TYR A 203 19.08 10.34 24.35
C TYR A 203 19.94 9.17 24.79
N ILE A 204 20.84 8.67 23.93
CA ILE A 204 21.72 7.54 24.28
C ILE A 204 22.80 7.97 25.29
N ALA A 205 23.34 9.18 25.15
CA ALA A 205 24.31 9.73 26.09
C ALA A 205 23.65 10.05 27.45
N ASP A 206 22.40 10.51 27.44
CA ASP A 206 21.70 10.92 28.65
C ASP A 206 20.86 9.79 29.29
N ALA A 207 20.74 8.63 28.64
CA ALA A 207 19.92 7.53 29.14
C ALA A 207 20.51 6.89 30.41
N PRO A 208 19.68 6.67 31.46
CA PRO A 208 20.07 5.88 32.62
C PRO A 208 20.59 4.48 32.24
N PRO A 209 21.57 3.92 32.99
CA PRO A 209 22.16 2.60 32.71
C PRO A 209 21.10 1.50 32.48
N GLU A 210 20.04 1.48 33.28
CA GLU A 210 18.95 0.51 33.17
C GLU A 210 18.20 0.57 31.83
N LYS A 211 17.97 1.77 31.29
CA LYS A 211 17.30 1.95 29.98
C LYS A 211 18.22 1.52 28.84
N ARG A 212 19.53 1.75 28.96
CA ARG A 212 20.52 1.26 27.99
C ARG A 212 20.62 -0.26 28.01
N ALA A 213 20.63 -0.87 29.20
CA ALA A 213 20.61 -2.33 29.36
C ALA A 213 19.32 -2.95 28.79
N ALA A 214 18.17 -2.32 28.98
CA ALA A 214 16.91 -2.75 28.36
C ALA A 214 16.98 -2.71 26.82
N MET A 215 17.51 -1.63 26.23
CA MET A 215 17.69 -1.54 24.77
C MET A 215 18.65 -2.60 24.22
N GLN A 216 19.74 -2.89 24.93
CA GLN A 216 20.66 -3.96 24.55
C GLN A 216 20.00 -5.33 24.60
N ARG A 217 19.25 -5.62 25.67
CA ARG A 217 18.48 -6.86 25.82
C ARG A 217 17.47 -7.02 24.68
N ASP A 218 16.77 -5.94 24.34
CA ASP A 218 15.74 -5.98 23.31
C ASP A 218 16.34 -6.15 21.91
N LEU A 219 17.53 -5.61 21.63
CA LEU A 219 18.22 -5.78 20.34
C LEU A 219 18.99 -7.10 20.20
N ARG A 220 19.27 -7.79 21.31
CA ARG A 220 20.06 -9.03 21.35
C ARG A 220 19.59 -10.10 20.36
N PRO A 221 18.29 -10.40 20.26
CA PRO A 221 17.80 -11.40 19.30
C PRO A 221 18.09 -11.07 17.83
N VAL A 222 18.20 -9.79 17.47
CA VAL A 222 18.53 -9.39 16.08
C VAL A 222 19.99 -9.69 15.77
N LEU A 223 20.87 -9.52 16.77
CA LEU A 223 22.28 -9.93 16.68
C LEU A 223 22.40 -11.45 16.55
N ASP A 224 21.64 -12.21 17.36
CA ASP A 224 21.65 -13.67 17.31
C ASP A 224 21.18 -14.19 15.93
N ILE A 225 20.21 -13.52 15.29
CA ILE A 225 19.79 -13.83 13.91
C ILE A 225 20.92 -13.56 12.93
N TYR A 226 21.58 -12.41 13.01
CA TYR A 226 22.72 -12.06 12.15
C TYR A 226 23.87 -13.07 12.28
N GLU A 227 24.23 -13.46 13.49
CA GLU A 227 25.27 -14.44 13.77
C GLU A 227 24.92 -15.83 13.23
N LYS A 228 23.63 -16.22 13.29
CA LYS A 228 23.10 -17.45 12.68
C LYS A 228 23.10 -17.47 11.16
N LEU A 229 22.97 -16.30 10.55
CA LEU A 229 23.03 -16.13 9.09
C LEU A 229 24.47 -16.08 8.59
N ALA A 230 25.44 -15.80 9.46
CA ALA A 230 26.85 -15.92 9.14
C ALA A 230 27.20 -17.41 8.91
N PRO A 231 27.99 -17.76 7.90
CA PRO A 231 28.28 -19.15 7.58
C PRO A 231 28.98 -19.86 8.75
N GLY A 232 28.30 -20.83 9.40
CA GLY A 232 28.90 -21.78 10.34
C GLY A 232 28.34 -21.86 11.77
N SER A 233 27.14 -21.36 12.08
CA SER A 233 26.63 -21.26 13.47
C SER A 233 25.40 -22.15 13.74
N ASP A 234 25.59 -23.20 14.54
CA ASP A 234 24.52 -24.06 15.08
C ASP A 234 23.93 -23.52 16.39
N GLY A 235 22.60 -23.52 16.47
CA GLY A 235 21.81 -23.50 17.72
C GLY A 235 21.47 -22.13 18.35
N LEU A 236 20.21 -21.94 18.78
CA LEU A 236 19.89 -21.02 19.90
C LEU A 236 18.69 -21.52 20.70
N THR A 237 18.81 -21.31 22.02
CA THR A 237 17.79 -21.34 23.09
C THR A 237 16.96 -20.03 23.13
N PRO A 238 15.76 -20.02 23.76
CA PRO A 238 14.84 -18.88 23.72
C PRO A 238 14.85 -18.02 25.00
N ALA A 239 14.60 -16.71 24.87
CA ALA A 239 14.29 -15.83 25.99
C ALA A 239 13.07 -14.91 25.73
N GLY A 240 12.19 -14.89 26.75
CA GLY A 240 11.45 -13.81 27.45
C GLY A 240 10.87 -12.56 26.76
N GLU A 241 9.66 -12.16 27.21
CA GLU A 241 8.75 -11.11 26.71
C GLU A 241 8.91 -9.67 27.31
N ASN A 242 8.33 -8.69 26.57
CA ASN A 242 7.89 -7.30 26.90
C ASN A 242 8.97 -6.16 27.03
N SER A 243 8.86 -4.92 26.49
CA SER A 243 7.75 -4.05 25.99
C SER A 243 8.27 -2.87 25.11
N SER A 244 7.40 -2.14 24.35
CA SER A 244 7.58 -0.82 23.65
C SER A 244 7.53 -0.87 22.11
N ARG A 245 7.13 0.20 21.40
CA ARG A 245 6.97 0.22 19.92
C ARG A 245 8.24 -0.11 19.13
N ALA A 246 9.42 0.21 19.69
CA ALA A 246 10.73 -0.23 19.18
C ALA A 246 10.90 -1.74 19.34
N VAL A 247 10.54 -2.21 20.53
CA VAL A 247 10.49 -3.63 20.89
C VAL A 247 9.52 -4.36 20.01
N GLN A 248 8.38 -3.78 19.61
CA GLN A 248 7.45 -4.45 18.69
C GLN A 248 8.09 -4.76 17.33
N ALA A 249 8.91 -3.86 16.78
CA ALA A 249 9.61 -4.13 15.52
C ALA A 249 10.62 -5.28 15.68
N ILE A 250 11.32 -5.32 16.82
CA ILE A 250 12.27 -6.38 17.14
C ILE A 250 11.55 -7.70 17.46
N THR A 251 10.53 -7.68 18.31
CA THR A 251 9.65 -8.80 18.65
C THR A 251 9.01 -9.40 17.40
N ASN A 252 8.51 -8.58 16.47
CA ASN A 252 7.95 -9.08 15.22
C ASN A 252 9.01 -9.78 14.37
N LEU A 253 10.19 -9.18 14.26
CA LEU A 253 11.33 -9.78 13.56
C LEU A 253 11.75 -11.12 14.20
N CYS A 254 11.75 -11.20 15.53
CA CYS A 254 12.06 -12.42 16.28
C CYS A 254 11.00 -13.50 16.13
N LEU A 255 9.72 -13.13 16.23
CA LEU A 255 8.59 -14.05 16.06
C LEU A 255 8.59 -14.63 14.66
N TRP A 256 8.81 -13.79 13.65
CA TRP A 256 8.97 -14.22 12.27
C TRP A 256 10.13 -15.21 12.12
N TRP A 257 11.30 -14.92 12.72
CA TRP A 257 12.44 -15.83 12.68
C TRP A 257 12.18 -17.14 13.39
N ARG A 258 11.48 -17.14 14.52
CA ARG A 258 11.08 -18.40 15.20
C ARG A 258 10.14 -19.24 14.33
N GLN A 259 9.24 -18.62 13.56
CA GLN A 259 8.28 -19.31 12.70
C GLN A 259 8.87 -19.79 11.36
N ASN A 260 9.97 -19.16 10.90
CA ASN A 260 10.54 -19.40 9.58
C ASN A 260 11.98 -19.93 9.61
N GLY A 261 12.82 -19.56 10.58
CA GLY A 261 14.24 -19.91 10.66
C GLY A 261 14.55 -21.40 10.92
N GLY A 262 13.57 -22.21 11.32
CA GLY A 262 13.68 -23.66 11.42
C GLY A 262 13.31 -24.44 10.15
N ARG A 263 12.91 -23.75 9.07
CA ARG A 263 12.57 -24.37 7.78
C ARG A 263 13.83 -24.46 6.90
N ASP A 264 13.94 -25.47 6.05
CA ASP A 264 15.12 -25.72 5.18
C ASP A 264 15.40 -24.61 4.14
N TRP A 265 14.56 -23.57 4.02
CA TRP A 265 14.71 -22.50 3.03
C TRP A 265 16.03 -21.72 3.15
N LEU A 266 16.63 -21.59 4.34
CA LEU A 266 17.94 -20.95 4.50
C LEU A 266 19.04 -21.69 3.72
N ARG A 267 18.91 -23.03 3.60
CA ARG A 267 19.83 -23.88 2.84
C ARG A 267 19.55 -23.83 1.33
N THR A 268 18.38 -23.35 0.93
CA THR A 268 18.00 -23.20 -0.48
C THR A 268 18.33 -21.82 -1.04
N LEU A 269 18.78 -20.87 -0.21
CA LEU A 269 19.21 -19.54 -0.65
C LEU A 269 20.57 -19.60 -1.35
N SER A 270 20.70 -18.80 -2.41
CA SER A 270 21.98 -18.59 -3.09
C SER A 270 22.94 -17.79 -2.19
N LYS A 271 24.25 -17.89 -2.48
CA LYS A 271 25.27 -17.11 -1.76
C LYS A 271 25.06 -15.61 -1.86
N ASP A 272 24.53 -15.12 -2.99
CA ASP A 272 24.26 -13.70 -3.17
C ASP A 272 23.01 -13.27 -2.38
N GLN A 273 21.98 -14.11 -2.33
CA GLN A 273 20.80 -13.87 -1.48
C GLN A 273 21.17 -13.84 0.02
N LEU A 274 22.05 -14.74 0.47
CA LEU A 274 22.58 -14.72 1.85
C LEU A 274 23.42 -13.47 2.12
N ARG A 275 24.20 -13.00 1.15
CA ARG A 275 25.00 -11.77 1.29
C ARG A 275 24.12 -10.53 1.40
N ASP A 276 23.09 -10.42 0.55
CA ASP A 276 22.12 -9.32 0.61
C ASP A 276 21.34 -9.35 1.93
N LEU A 277 21.03 -10.55 2.42
CA LEU A 277 20.42 -10.74 3.73
C LEU A 277 21.31 -10.22 4.86
N LEU A 278 22.58 -10.60 4.88
CA LEU A 278 23.54 -10.12 5.87
C LEU A 278 23.69 -8.60 5.82
N LYS A 279 23.73 -8.02 4.62
CA LYS A 279 23.80 -6.57 4.40
C LYS A 279 22.63 -5.83 5.03
N ASP A 280 21.42 -6.40 4.95
CA ASP A 280 20.24 -5.81 5.57
C ASP A 280 20.38 -5.69 7.09
N PHE A 281 21.14 -6.55 7.77
CA PHE A 281 21.32 -6.53 9.22
C PHE A 281 22.51 -5.67 9.70
N GLU A 282 23.42 -5.24 8.82
CA GLU A 282 24.64 -4.49 9.17
C GLU A 282 24.36 -3.27 10.05
N GLY A 283 23.28 -2.54 9.73
CA GLY A 283 22.86 -1.38 10.51
C GLY A 283 22.51 -1.72 11.96
N VAL A 284 21.79 -2.82 12.20
CA VAL A 284 21.43 -3.23 13.57
C VAL A 284 22.64 -3.74 14.34
N VAL A 285 23.55 -4.46 13.67
CA VAL A 285 24.80 -4.93 14.27
C VAL A 285 25.66 -3.76 14.73
N ALA A 286 25.79 -2.72 13.90
CA ALA A 286 26.52 -1.51 14.26
C ALA A 286 25.91 -0.80 15.49
N ILE A 287 24.58 -0.78 15.59
CA ILE A 287 23.85 -0.22 16.74
C ILE A 287 24.16 -0.98 18.01
N VAL A 288 24.08 -2.32 17.97
CA VAL A 288 24.36 -3.17 19.14
C VAL A 288 25.81 -2.98 19.61
N LYS A 289 26.78 -2.95 18.68
CA LYS A 289 28.19 -2.71 19.01
C LYS A 289 28.42 -1.34 19.65
N ALA A 290 27.78 -0.29 19.12
CA ALA A 290 27.86 1.04 19.70
C ALA A 290 27.28 1.09 21.12
N LEU A 291 26.10 0.47 21.34
CA LEU A 291 25.49 0.38 22.66
C LEU A 291 26.34 -0.43 23.65
N GLN A 292 26.99 -1.51 23.22
CA GLN A 292 27.89 -2.31 24.05
C GLN A 292 29.14 -1.53 24.46
N SER A 293 29.74 -0.81 23.52
CA SER A 293 30.90 0.06 23.76
C SER A 293 30.58 1.16 24.79
N GLU A 294 29.44 1.83 24.65
CA GLU A 294 28.98 2.88 25.57
C GLU A 294 28.62 2.34 26.97
N TYR A 295 28.14 1.09 27.05
CA TYR A 295 27.85 0.43 28.32
C TYR A 295 29.13 0.05 29.06
N GLN A 296 30.12 -0.51 28.36
CA GLN A 296 31.41 -0.90 28.95
C GLN A 296 32.27 0.30 29.39
N MET A 297 32.05 1.49 28.82
CA MET A 297 32.81 2.70 29.16
C MET A 297 32.28 3.47 30.37
N ARG A 298 31.12 3.12 30.94
CA ARG A 298 30.64 3.76 32.18
C ARG A 298 30.89 2.86 33.39
N PRO A 299 31.57 3.36 34.44
CA PRO A 299 31.71 2.60 35.68
C PRO A 299 30.33 2.33 36.27
N ASP A 300 30.15 1.16 36.88
CA ASP A 300 28.91 0.79 37.57
C ASP A 300 28.59 1.86 38.61
N ASP A 301 27.49 2.59 38.41
CA ASP A 301 26.92 3.44 39.45
C ASP A 301 26.46 2.52 40.60
N GLN A 302 27.23 2.53 41.71
CA GLN A 302 26.78 2.05 43.02
C GLN A 302 25.75 3.00 43.62
#